data_AF-A0A4Y2N5A9-F1
#
_entry.id   AF-A0A4Y2N5A9-F1
#
_cell.length_a   1.000
_cell.length_b   1.000
_cell.length_c   1.000
_cell.angle_alpha   90.00
_cell.angle_beta   90.00
_cell.angle_gamma   90.00
#
_symmetry.space_group_name_H-M   'P 1'
#
loop_
_entity.id
_entity.type
_entity.pdbx_description
1 polymer ?
#
loop_
_entity_poly.entity_id
_entity_poly.type
_entity_poly.pdbx_seq_one_letter_code
_entity_poly.pdbx_strand_id
1 'polypeptide(L)'
;MKRASLEPATLAAPAKRSSALNNTDSFTSDYTPPHYYLLGEEIYGVVSDFGDVLNVHIRKFRRDENGEILPTKNGVGFSPYAWESLITEMDNLSLPFRDGKSGNRQRQSLSINSVD
;
A
#
# COMPACT_ATOMS: atom_id res chain seq x y z
N MET A 1 -34.14 -12.81 -37.96
CA MET A 1 -34.65 -12.01 -36.82
C MET A 1 -34.07 -12.56 -35.52
N LYS A 2 -33.92 -11.69 -34.50
CA LYS A 2 -33.55 -11.96 -33.09
C LYS A 2 -32.08 -12.33 -32.77
N ARG A 3 -31.66 -11.79 -31.60
CA ARG A 3 -30.44 -12.01 -30.79
C ARG A 3 -30.58 -13.35 -30.02
N ALA A 4 -29.68 -13.92 -29.22
CA ALA A 4 -28.39 -13.57 -28.59
C ALA A 4 -27.61 -14.91 -28.37
N SER A 5 -26.50 -15.07 -27.63
CA SER A 5 -25.67 -14.19 -26.78
C SER A 5 -24.22 -14.75 -26.69
N LEU A 6 -23.37 -14.15 -25.85
CA LEU A 6 -22.13 -14.72 -25.29
C LEU A 6 -22.29 -14.94 -23.77
N GLU A 7 -21.57 -15.91 -23.21
CA GLU A 7 -21.15 -15.99 -21.78
C GLU A 7 -19.93 -16.96 -21.68
N PRO A 8 -18.97 -16.79 -20.73
CA PRO A 8 -17.59 -17.26 -20.92
C PRO A 8 -17.07 -18.32 -19.92
N ALA A 9 -15.83 -18.74 -20.21
CA ALA A 9 -14.78 -19.30 -19.36
C ALA A 9 -15.09 -19.75 -17.90
N THR A 10 -14.77 -21.03 -17.63
CA THR A 10 -14.35 -21.50 -16.30
C THR A 10 -12.88 -21.92 -16.35
N LEU A 11 -11.97 -21.04 -15.92
CA LEU A 11 -10.58 -21.38 -15.60
C LEU A 11 -10.41 -21.38 -14.08
N ALA A 12 -10.29 -22.57 -13.50
CA ALA A 12 -10.02 -22.72 -12.07
C ALA A 12 -8.56 -22.36 -11.76
N ALA A 13 -8.34 -21.24 -11.06
CA ALA A 13 -7.03 -20.84 -10.57
C ALA A 13 -6.68 -21.55 -9.25
N PRO A 14 -5.42 -21.96 -9.03
CA PRO A 14 -5.02 -22.63 -7.78
C PRO A 14 -4.92 -21.64 -6.62
N ALA A 15 -5.54 -21.99 -5.48
CA ALA A 15 -5.51 -21.18 -4.27
C ALA A 15 -4.07 -20.98 -3.74
N LYS A 16 -3.55 -19.76 -3.82
CA LYS A 16 -2.33 -19.37 -3.11
C LYS A 16 -2.66 -18.97 -1.68
N ARG A 17 -1.91 -19.56 -0.75
CA ARG A 17 -2.07 -19.46 0.70
C ARG A 17 -1.91 -18.01 1.15
N SER A 18 -2.88 -17.50 1.92
CA SER A 18 -2.74 -16.27 2.69
C SER A 18 -1.77 -16.51 3.86
N SER A 19 -0.55 -15.99 3.74
CA SER A 19 0.40 -15.96 4.86
C SER A 19 -0.03 -14.88 5.86
N ALA A 20 -0.59 -15.30 7.00
CA ALA A 20 -0.89 -14.39 8.10
C ALA A 20 0.41 -13.76 8.62
N LEU A 21 0.46 -12.42 8.64
CA LEU A 21 1.42 -11.67 9.45
C LEU A 21 0.64 -10.83 10.45
N ASN A 22 0.41 -11.42 11.62
CA ASN A 22 -0.17 -10.74 12.76
C ASN A 22 0.90 -9.83 13.38
N ASN A 23 0.54 -8.60 13.78
CA ASN A 23 0.93 -7.95 15.05
C ASN A 23 0.61 -6.45 15.05
N THR A 24 0.19 -5.96 16.23
CA THR A 24 0.12 -4.56 16.72
C THR A 24 -1.28 -3.98 16.93
N ASP A 25 -1.69 -3.94 18.21
CA ASP A 25 -2.64 -3.06 18.90
C ASP A 25 -3.86 -2.46 18.18
N SER A 26 -5.00 -3.14 18.38
CA SER A 26 -6.23 -2.57 18.97
C SER A 26 -6.52 -1.06 18.79
N PHE A 27 -6.83 -0.65 17.56
CA PHE A 27 -7.75 0.48 17.31
C PHE A 27 -8.80 0.09 16.26
N THR A 28 -9.97 -0.34 16.74
CA THR A 28 -11.24 -0.57 16.02
C THR A 28 -11.11 -1.22 14.63
N SER A 29 -10.79 -2.52 14.62
CA SER A 29 -10.51 -3.34 13.43
C SER A 29 -11.77 -3.81 12.67
N ASP A 30 -12.70 -2.91 12.36
CA ASP A 30 -13.86 -3.20 11.50
C ASP A 30 -13.83 -2.31 10.25
N TYR A 31 -13.63 -2.96 9.09
CA TYR A 31 -13.69 -2.40 7.72
C TYR A 31 -12.61 -1.39 7.26
N THR A 32 -11.35 -1.54 7.69
CA THR A 32 -10.23 -0.97 6.91
C THR A 32 -10.05 -1.78 5.61
N PRO A 33 -10.21 -1.19 4.40
CA PRO A 33 -10.10 -1.96 3.17
C PRO A 33 -8.66 -2.44 2.92
N PRO A 34 -8.44 -3.51 2.14
CA PRO A 34 -7.10 -3.92 1.74
C PRO A 34 -6.36 -2.78 1.04
N HIS A 35 -5.04 -2.70 1.25
CA HIS A 35 -4.14 -1.64 0.75
C HIS A 35 -4.27 -0.26 1.43
N TYR A 36 -5.05 -0.13 2.51
CA TYR A 36 -5.09 1.08 3.35
C TYR A 36 -4.12 0.95 4.54
N TYR A 37 -3.15 1.85 4.62
CA TYR A 37 -2.16 1.95 5.69
C TYR A 37 -2.45 3.16 6.55
N LEU A 38 -2.74 2.99 7.83
CA LEU A 38 -2.98 4.11 8.75
C LEU A 38 -1.65 4.83 9.05
N LEU A 39 -1.59 6.12 8.75
CA LEU A 39 -0.40 6.97 8.94
C LEU A 39 -0.56 7.99 10.07
N GLY A 40 -1.79 8.18 10.56
CA GLY A 40 -2.15 9.10 11.64
C GLY A 40 -3.67 9.14 11.82
N GLU A 41 -4.16 9.99 12.72
CA GLU A 41 -5.60 10.16 12.96
C GLU A 41 -6.33 10.55 11.67
N GLU A 42 -7.18 9.64 11.17
CA GLU A 42 -7.92 9.74 9.91
C GLU A 42 -7.06 9.88 8.63
N ILE A 43 -5.73 9.74 8.71
CA ILE A 43 -4.82 9.82 7.54
C ILE A 43 -4.41 8.42 7.11
N TYR A 44 -4.66 8.10 5.84
CA TYR A 44 -4.29 6.82 5.24
C TYR A 44 -3.37 7.02 4.04
N GLY A 45 -2.39 6.13 3.92
CA GLY A 45 -1.69 5.81 2.69
C GLY A 45 -2.46 4.73 1.94
N VAL A 46 -2.78 4.92 0.67
CA VAL A 46 -3.47 3.91 -0.15
C VAL A 46 -2.92 3.89 -1.58
N VAL A 47 -2.79 2.71 -2.15
CA VAL A 47 -2.55 2.54 -3.59
C VAL A 47 -3.91 2.39 -4.27
N SER A 48 -4.25 3.30 -5.18
CA SER A 48 -5.57 3.33 -5.84
C SER A 48 -5.45 3.81 -7.28
N ASP A 49 -6.35 3.33 -8.12
CA ASP A 49 -6.62 3.68 -9.51
C ASP A 49 -7.62 4.83 -9.69
N PHE A 50 -7.90 5.59 -8.62
CA PHE A 50 -8.86 6.70 -8.63
C PHE A 50 -8.58 7.70 -9.77
N GLY A 51 -9.55 7.87 -10.67
CA GLY A 51 -9.40 8.70 -11.87
C GLY A 51 -8.70 7.99 -13.02
N ASP A 52 -8.83 6.67 -13.11
CA ASP A 52 -8.27 5.78 -14.15
C ASP A 52 -6.72 5.77 -14.22
N VAL A 53 -6.06 6.23 -13.14
CA VAL A 53 -4.60 6.29 -13.05
C VAL A 53 -4.15 5.74 -11.69
N LEU A 54 -3.30 4.72 -11.73
CA LEU A 54 -2.66 4.14 -10.55
C LEU A 54 -1.77 5.19 -9.85
N ASN A 55 -2.10 5.52 -8.61
CA ASN A 55 -1.37 6.48 -7.78
C ASN A 55 -1.25 5.97 -6.32
N VAL A 56 -0.25 6.49 -5.61
CA VAL A 56 -0.14 6.38 -4.15
C VAL A 56 -0.72 7.65 -3.53
N HIS A 57 -1.78 7.54 -2.76
CA HIS A 57 -2.41 8.66 -2.07
C HIS A 57 -2.08 8.66 -0.58
N ILE A 58 -1.59 9.79 -0.07
CA ILE A 58 -1.51 10.06 1.37
C ILE A 58 -2.58 11.12 1.66
N ARG A 59 -3.69 10.70 2.27
CA ARG A 59 -4.93 11.48 2.29
C ARG A 59 -5.69 11.31 3.59
N LYS A 60 -6.33 12.38 4.05
CA LYS A 60 -7.32 12.31 5.13
C LYS A 60 -8.62 11.74 4.58
N PHE A 61 -9.13 10.72 5.24
CA PHE A 61 -10.46 10.16 4.98
C PHE A 61 -11.43 10.66 6.06
N ARG A 62 -12.72 10.54 5.79
CA ARG A 62 -13.79 10.73 6.78
C ARG A 62 -14.66 9.49 6.81
N ARG A 63 -15.23 9.20 7.97
CA ARG A 63 -16.32 8.22 8.10
C ARG A 63 -17.64 8.95 7.88
N ASP A 64 -18.54 8.40 7.06
CA ASP A 64 -19.90 8.93 6.90
C ASP A 64 -20.86 8.36 7.96
N GLU A 65 -22.14 8.71 7.89
CA GLU A 65 -23.19 8.25 8.82
C GLU A 65 -23.42 6.73 8.77
N ASN A 66 -23.05 6.07 7.66
CA ASN A 66 -23.19 4.63 7.45
C ASN A 66 -21.94 3.85 7.89
N GLY A 67 -20.83 4.54 8.18
CA GLY A 67 -19.54 3.94 8.51
C GLY A 67 -18.56 3.86 7.34
N GLU A 68 -18.94 4.31 6.14
CA GLU A 68 -18.11 4.23 4.94
C GLU A 68 -16.92 5.21 5.00
N ILE A 69 -15.75 4.73 4.57
CA ILE A 69 -14.49 5.48 4.60
C ILE A 69 -14.33 6.22 3.27
N LEU A 70 -14.61 7.52 3.26
CA LEU A 70 -14.62 8.36 2.07
C LEU A 70 -13.38 9.27 2.00
N PRO A 71 -12.67 9.35 0.85
CA PRO A 71 -11.53 10.24 0.69
C PRO A 71 -11.97 11.71 0.75
N THR A 72 -11.22 12.55 1.47
CA THR A 72 -11.44 14.01 1.47
C THR A 72 -10.48 14.69 0.50
N LYS A 73 -10.75 15.96 0.14
CA LYS A 73 -9.81 16.78 -0.66
C LYS A 73 -8.45 17.01 0.02
N ASN A 74 -8.34 16.81 1.34
CA ASN A 74 -7.12 17.06 2.10
C ASN A 74 -6.15 15.89 1.97
N GLY A 75 -5.18 16.01 1.07
CA GLY A 75 -4.19 14.96 0.80
C GLY A 75 -3.47 15.14 -0.52
N VAL A 76 -2.38 14.40 -0.68
CA VAL A 76 -1.52 14.36 -1.88
C VAL A 76 -1.68 13.03 -2.61
N GLY A 77 -1.44 13.04 -3.92
CA GLY A 77 -1.28 11.84 -4.74
C GLY A 77 0.08 11.88 -5.44
N PHE A 78 0.74 10.74 -5.51
CA PHE A 78 2.00 10.53 -6.21
C PHE A 78 1.79 9.50 -7.31
N SER A 79 2.37 9.75 -8.49
CA SER A 79 2.57 8.68 -9.46
C SER A 79 3.53 7.62 -8.88
N PRO A 80 3.50 6.37 -9.37
CA PRO A 80 4.42 5.33 -8.92
C PRO A 80 5.89 5.75 -9.01
N TYR A 81 6.27 6.45 -10.09
CA TYR A 81 7.62 6.99 -10.30
C TYR A 81 8.03 8.05 -9.26
N ALA A 82 7.10 8.95 -8.88
CA ALA A 82 7.37 9.95 -7.85
C ALA A 82 7.53 9.29 -6.46
N TRP A 83 6.76 8.25 -6.19
CA TRP A 83 6.87 7.46 -4.96
C TRP A 83 8.18 6.66 -4.90
N GLU A 84 8.58 6.01 -5.99
CA GLU A 84 9.86 5.30 -6.12
C GLU A 84 11.07 6.23 -5.95
N SER A 85 10.97 7.46 -6.46
CA SER A 85 12.00 8.50 -6.27
C SER A 85 12.16 8.88 -4.80
N LEU A 86 11.06 8.98 -4.05
CA LEU A 86 11.10 9.25 -2.60
C LEU A 86 11.69 8.08 -1.80
N ILE A 87 11.38 6.83 -2.15
CA ILE A 87 11.99 5.64 -1.53
C ILE A 87 13.50 5.63 -1.78
N THR A 88 13.91 5.87 -3.03
CA THR A 88 15.32 5.91 -3.43
C THR A 88 16.10 7.00 -2.68
N GLU A 89 15.50 8.18 -2.52
CA GLU A 89 16.09 9.25 -1.72
C GLU A 89 16.20 8.85 -0.24
N MET A 90 15.16 8.22 0.34
CA MET A 90 15.22 7.69 1.71
C MET A 90 16.32 6.64 1.92
N ASP A 91 16.56 5.77 0.94
CA ASP A 91 17.65 4.77 1.01
C ASP A 91 19.05 5.39 0.85
N ASN A 92 19.16 6.52 0.13
CA ASN A 92 20.40 7.29 -0.02
C ASN A 92 20.70 8.16 1.21
N LEU A 93 19.66 8.67 1.88
CA LEU A 93 19.78 9.45 3.11
C LEU A 93 20.36 8.57 4.22
N SER A 94 21.67 8.70 4.44
CA SER A 94 22.43 8.05 5.52
C SER A 94 22.14 8.65 6.92
N LEU A 95 20.88 9.00 7.16
CA LEU A 95 20.38 9.49 8.44
C LEU A 95 20.03 8.29 9.33
N PRO A 96 20.29 8.36 10.65
CA PRO A 96 19.77 7.35 11.56
C PRO A 96 18.24 7.42 11.53
N PHE A 97 17.59 6.37 11.03
CA PHE A 97 16.14 6.23 11.20
C PHE A 97 15.85 6.23 12.71
N ARG A 98 14.79 6.94 13.11
CA ARG A 98 14.48 7.16 14.52
C ARG A 98 13.55 6.07 15.02
N ASP A 99 13.97 4.81 14.85
CA ASP A 99 13.40 3.68 15.57
C ASP A 99 13.45 3.99 17.07
N GLY A 100 12.39 3.67 17.81
CA GLY A 100 12.38 3.77 19.29
C GLY A 100 13.34 2.80 19.99
N LYS A 101 14.27 2.16 19.26
CA LYS A 101 15.32 1.27 19.74
C LYS A 101 16.61 1.56 18.98
N SER A 102 17.65 2.00 19.70
CA SER A 102 19.00 2.12 19.17
C SER A 102 19.53 0.74 18.73
N GLY A 103 19.57 0.50 17.41
CA GLY A 103 20.08 -0.73 16.82
C GLY A 103 20.97 -0.43 15.63
N ASN A 104 22.30 -0.54 15.81
CA ASN A 104 23.27 -0.41 14.74
C ASN A 104 22.99 -1.41 13.61
N ARG A 105 22.40 -0.94 12.50
CA ARG A 105 22.27 -1.75 11.28
C ARG A 105 23.57 -1.65 10.49
N GLN A 106 24.57 -2.44 10.90
CA GLN A 106 25.83 -2.56 10.16
C GLN A 106 25.53 -3.06 8.74
N ARG A 107 25.87 -2.26 7.72
CA ARG A 107 25.54 -2.54 6.32
C ARG A 107 26.23 -3.85 5.89
N GLN A 108 25.47 -4.91 5.66
CA GLN A 108 25.96 -6.07 4.91
C GLN A 108 25.79 -5.74 3.42
N SER A 109 26.88 -5.30 2.79
CA SER A 109 26.96 -5.23 1.34
C SER A 109 26.99 -6.65 0.78
N LEU A 110 25.91 -7.07 0.10
CA LEU A 110 25.93 -8.29 -0.71
C LEU A 110 26.82 -8.07 -1.93
N SER A 111 28.07 -8.53 -1.83
CA SER A 111 28.97 -8.64 -2.97
C SER A 111 28.44 -9.72 -3.92
N ILE A 112 27.86 -9.31 -5.04
CA ILE A 112 27.56 -10.22 -6.15
C ILE A 112 28.89 -10.63 -6.80
N ASN A 113 29.33 -11.87 -6.53
CA ASN A 113 30.45 -12.44 -7.25
C ASN A 113 29.97 -12.78 -8.67
N SER A 114 30.63 -12.21 -9.68
CA SER A 114 30.52 -12.72 -11.05
C SER A 114 31.09 -14.13 -11.07
N VAL A 115 30.39 -15.04 -11.74
CA VAL A 115 30.95 -16.32 -12.19
C VAL A 115 31.34 -16.13 -13.66
N ASP A 116 32.51 -16.65 -14.05
CA ASP A 116 33.06 -16.62 -15.41
C ASP A 116 32.19 -17.35 -16.44
#